data_AF-A0A1G5SXK1-F1
#
_entry.id   AF-A0A1G5SXK1-F1
#
_cell.length_a   1.000
_cell.length_b   1.000
_cell.length_c   1.000
_cell.angle_alpha   90.00
_cell.angle_beta   90.00
_cell.angle_gamma   90.00
#
_symmetry.space_group_name_H-M   'P 1'
#
loop_
_entity.id
_entity.type
_entity.pdbx_description
1 polymer ?
#
loop_
_entity_poly.entity_id
_entity_poly.type
_entity_poly.pdbx_seq_one_letter_code
_entity_poly.pdbx_strand_id
1 'polypeptide(L)'
;MSVPAHSPAPWHQDSARPEMVFDKRGRLVVDCDHHGMGPRAQAAANGALVAAAPEMLVQLKGMLGLAEFLINAVNVDTDRTKVVVRMNGEAVAEVPIAVILEHTKAAVVKAEGR
;
A
#
# COMPACT_ATOMS: atom_id res chain seq x y z
N MET A 1 -1.08 28.34 -10.23
CA MET A 1 0.09 27.48 -9.99
C MET A 1 -0.29 26.06 -10.35
N SER A 2 0.39 25.43 -11.31
CA SER A 2 0.19 24.01 -11.63
C SER A 2 0.90 23.15 -10.60
N VAL A 3 0.20 22.15 -10.04
CA VAL A 3 0.81 21.14 -9.17
C VAL A 3 1.95 20.47 -9.97
N PRO A 4 3.16 20.31 -9.40
CA PRO A 4 4.25 19.63 -10.09
C PRO A 4 3.80 18.23 -10.51
N ALA A 5 4.08 17.84 -11.76
CA ALA A 5 3.77 16.50 -12.22
C ALA A 5 4.56 15.48 -11.40
N HIS A 6 3.86 14.61 -10.66
CA HIS A 6 4.50 13.51 -9.94
C HIS A 6 5.26 12.59 -10.90
N SER A 7 6.45 12.13 -10.51
CA SER A 7 7.20 11.14 -11.29
C SER A 7 6.38 9.85 -11.44
N PRO A 8 6.11 9.39 -12.67
CA PRO A 8 5.23 8.25 -12.90
C PRO A 8 5.85 6.95 -12.39
N ALA A 9 5.10 6.25 -11.54
CA ALA A 9 5.41 4.89 -11.07
C ALA A 9 5.37 3.84 -12.21
N PRO A 10 5.95 2.62 -12.03
CA PRO A 10 6.72 2.17 -10.86
C PRO A 10 8.09 2.85 -10.75
N TRP A 11 8.64 2.85 -9.54
CA TRP A 11 10.00 3.30 -9.25
C TRP A 11 10.88 2.10 -8.91
N HIS A 12 12.17 2.20 -9.15
CA HIS A 12 13.11 1.10 -8.88
C HIS A 12 14.49 1.64 -8.49
N GLN A 13 15.26 0.81 -7.79
CA GLN A 13 16.67 1.09 -7.51
C GLN A 13 17.55 0.58 -8.64
N ASP A 14 18.67 1.27 -8.88
CA ASP A 14 19.77 0.71 -9.66
C ASP A 14 20.58 -0.24 -8.77
N SER A 15 20.85 -1.46 -9.24
CA SER A 15 21.64 -2.44 -8.50
C SER A 15 23.11 -2.02 -8.32
N ALA A 16 23.65 -1.22 -9.23
CA ALA A 16 24.99 -0.65 -9.11
C ALA A 16 25.04 0.55 -8.16
N ARG A 17 23.91 1.24 -8.00
CA ARG A 17 23.74 2.45 -7.18
C ARG A 17 22.44 2.35 -6.36
N PRO A 18 22.39 1.48 -5.34
CA PRO A 18 21.17 1.24 -4.57
C PRO A 18 20.69 2.48 -3.82
N GLU A 19 21.54 3.48 -3.63
CA GLU A 19 21.16 4.78 -3.07
C GLU A 19 20.31 5.65 -4.02
N MET A 20 20.22 5.31 -5.31
CA MET A 20 19.47 6.07 -6.31
C MET A 20 18.17 5.36 -6.72
N VAL A 21 17.12 6.14 -6.92
CA VAL A 21 15.81 5.65 -7.35
C VAL A 21 15.42 6.30 -8.68
N PHE A 22 14.93 5.49 -9.61
CA PHE A 22 14.57 5.92 -10.96
C PHE A 22 13.11 5.59 -11.27
N ASP A 23 12.50 6.41 -12.12
CA ASP A 23 11.18 6.11 -12.67
C ASP A 23 11.28 5.07 -13.79
N LYS A 24 10.13 4.58 -14.26
CA LYS A 24 10.06 3.62 -15.37
C LYS A 24 10.70 4.08 -16.69
N ARG A 25 11.05 5.36 -16.83
CA ARG A 25 11.71 5.95 -18.00
C ARG A 25 13.22 6.15 -17.76
N GLY A 26 13.75 5.67 -16.64
CA GLY A 26 15.16 5.84 -16.26
C GLY A 26 15.50 7.25 -15.77
N ARG A 27 14.51 8.08 -15.43
CA ARG A 27 14.77 9.42 -14.88
C ARG A 27 14.97 9.32 -13.38
N LEU A 28 15.99 10.00 -12.87
CA LEU A 28 16.26 10.06 -11.44
C LEU A 28 15.07 10.69 -10.71
N VAL A 29 14.54 9.96 -9.73
CA VAL A 29 13.48 10.40 -8.82
C VAL A 29 14.11 11.01 -7.57
N VAL A 30 15.06 10.29 -6.96
CA VAL A 30 15.81 10.76 -5.80
C VAL A 30 17.20 10.13 -5.75
N ASP A 31 18.14 10.87 -5.20
CA ASP A 31 19.45 10.39 -4.77
C ASP A 31 19.50 10.47 -3.23
N CYS A 32 19.57 9.31 -2.57
CA CYS A 32 19.56 9.22 -1.11
C CYS A 32 20.94 9.34 -0.47
N ASP A 33 22.03 9.42 -1.25
CA ASP A 33 23.41 9.42 -0.76
C ASP A 33 23.78 10.71 0.00
N HIS A 34 22.98 11.78 -0.12
CA HIS A 34 23.27 13.09 0.49
C HIS A 34 24.72 13.54 0.27
N HIS A 35 25.25 13.33 -0.94
CA HIS A 35 26.64 13.62 -1.31
C HIS A 35 27.71 12.91 -0.44
N GLY A 36 27.41 11.71 0.07
CA GLY A 36 28.33 10.90 0.87
C GLY A 36 28.45 11.34 2.33
N MET A 37 27.55 12.22 2.80
CA MET A 37 27.57 12.68 4.20
C MET A 37 26.99 11.66 5.20
N GLY A 38 26.47 10.52 4.73
CA GLY A 38 25.91 9.46 5.57
C GLY A 38 26.44 8.06 5.24
N PRO A 39 26.17 7.06 6.10
CA PRO A 39 26.54 5.67 5.82
C PRO A 39 25.83 5.16 4.56
N ARG A 40 26.60 4.57 3.62
CA ARG A 40 26.06 4.03 2.37
C ARG A 40 24.93 3.03 2.57
N ALA A 41 25.00 2.21 3.63
CA ALA A 41 23.94 1.26 3.97
C ALA A 41 22.61 1.96 4.31
N GLN A 42 22.68 3.12 4.99
CA GLN A 42 21.49 3.91 5.30
C GLN A 42 20.92 4.57 4.03
N ALA A 43 21.77 5.08 3.15
CA ALA A 43 21.35 5.63 1.87
C ALA A 43 20.66 4.57 0.98
N ALA A 44 21.20 3.35 0.93
CA ALA A 44 20.60 2.22 0.22
C ALA A 44 19.24 1.81 0.82
N ALA A 45 19.12 1.76 2.15
CA ALA A 45 17.85 1.47 2.82
C ALA A 45 16.79 2.54 2.55
N ASN A 46 17.19 3.82 2.55
CA ASN A 46 16.31 4.93 2.20
C ASN A 46 15.85 4.83 0.73
N GLY A 47 16.77 4.49 -0.19
CA GLY A 47 16.43 4.24 -1.60
C GLY A 47 15.39 3.13 -1.76
N ALA A 48 15.51 2.04 -0.99
CA ALA A 48 14.56 0.93 -1.03
C ALA A 48 13.16 1.34 -0.54
N LEU A 49 13.11 2.10 0.57
CA LEU A 49 11.85 2.64 1.09
C LEU A 49 11.16 3.56 0.07
N VAL A 50 11.91 4.44 -0.59
CA VAL A 50 11.35 5.35 -1.60
C VAL A 50 10.87 4.56 -2.81
N ALA A 51 11.64 3.58 -3.31
CA ALA A 51 11.24 2.74 -4.44
C ALA A 51 9.93 1.99 -4.19
N ALA A 52 9.69 1.54 -2.95
CA ALA A 52 8.46 0.86 -2.54
C ALA A 52 7.24 1.79 -2.31
N ALA A 53 7.45 3.11 -2.20
CA ALA A 53 6.40 4.05 -1.85
C ALA A 53 5.16 4.02 -2.79
N PRO A 54 5.29 3.85 -4.12
CA PRO A 54 4.13 3.70 -5.00
C PRO A 54 3.27 2.48 -4.66
N GLU A 55 3.89 1.35 -4.33
CA GLU A 55 3.19 0.11 -3.98
C GLU A 55 2.52 0.24 -2.62
N MET A 56 3.20 0.86 -1.64
CA MET A 56 2.61 1.22 -0.34
C MET A 56 1.39 2.14 -0.51
N LEU A 57 1.44 3.13 -1.41
CA LEU A 57 0.31 4.02 -1.69
C LEU A 57 -0.87 3.26 -2.33
N VAL A 58 -0.61 2.31 -3.23
CA VAL A 58 -1.66 1.45 -3.80
C VAL A 58 -2.33 0.62 -2.71
N GLN A 59 -1.54 0.02 -1.81
CA GLN A 59 -2.07 -0.73 -0.67
C GLN A 59 -2.90 0.15 0.27
N LEU A 60 -2.41 1.35 0.61
CA LEU A 60 -3.14 2.32 1.45
C LEU A 60 -4.46 2.77 0.81
N LYS A 61 -4.49 3.00 -0.51
CA LYS A 61 -5.72 3.29 -1.24
C LYS A 61 -6.69 2.11 -1.24
N GLY A 62 -6.17 0.88 -1.36
CA GLY A 62 -6.96 -0.34 -1.21
C GLY A 62 -7.59 -0.46 0.18
N MET A 63 -6.83 -0.14 1.23
CA MET A 63 -7.33 -0.10 2.61
C MET A 63 -8.36 1.00 2.84
N LEU A 64 -8.17 2.19 2.26
CA LEU A 64 -9.15 3.28 2.33
C LEU A 64 -10.45 2.88 1.62
N GLY A 65 -10.37 2.28 0.42
CA GLY A 65 -11.54 1.77 -0.29
C GLY A 65 -12.24 0.64 0.48
N LEU A 66 -11.49 -0.22 1.16
CA LEU A 66 -12.06 -1.22 2.06
C LEU A 66 -12.75 -0.57 3.27
N ALA A 67 -12.15 0.46 3.88
CA ALA A 67 -12.76 1.19 4.99
C ALA A 67 -14.03 1.94 4.57
N GLU A 68 -14.02 2.59 3.42
CA GLU A 68 -15.19 3.24 2.82
C GLU A 68 -16.30 2.21 2.51
N PHE A 69 -15.94 1.02 2.02
CA PHE A 69 -16.88 -0.09 1.84
C PHE A 69 -17.46 -0.57 3.18
N LEU A 70 -16.63 -0.76 4.19
CA LEU A 70 -17.08 -1.18 5.52
C LEU A 70 -17.99 -0.14 6.18
N ILE A 71 -17.71 1.15 6.01
CA ILE A 71 -18.53 2.23 6.58
C ILE A 71 -19.87 2.39 5.85
N ASN A 72 -19.86 2.31 4.52
CA ASN A 72 -21.04 2.63 3.71
C ASN A 72 -21.90 1.41 3.35
N ALA A 73 -21.28 0.24 3.18
CA ALA A 73 -21.95 -0.95 2.64
C ALA A 73 -22.16 -2.06 3.67
N VAL A 74 -21.53 -1.99 4.84
CA VAL A 74 -21.59 -3.06 5.85
C VAL A 74 -22.43 -2.62 7.03
N ASN A 75 -23.60 -3.24 7.16
CA ASN A 75 -24.31 -3.25 8.44
C ASN A 75 -23.86 -4.50 9.19
N VAL A 76 -23.23 -4.31 10.35
CA VAL A 76 -22.90 -5.42 11.25
C VAL A 76 -24.22 -5.88 11.87
N ASP A 77 -24.52 -7.17 11.76
CA ASP A 77 -25.75 -7.69 12.37
C ASP A 77 -25.72 -7.52 13.90
N THR A 78 -26.90 -7.60 14.53
CA THR A 78 -27.06 -7.32 15.97
C THR A 78 -26.14 -8.19 16.84
N ASP A 79 -25.82 -9.39 16.36
CA ASP A 79 -25.03 -10.40 17.06
C ASP A 79 -23.53 -10.33 16.72
N ARG A 80 -23.12 -9.41 15.83
CA ARG A 80 -21.74 -9.20 15.37
C ARG A 80 -21.07 -10.47 14.82
N THR A 81 -21.85 -11.35 14.20
CA THR A 81 -21.33 -12.63 13.66
C THR A 81 -21.06 -12.57 12.17
N LYS A 82 -21.78 -11.69 11.47
CA LYS A 82 -21.70 -11.52 10.02
C LYS A 82 -21.78 -10.06 9.60
N VAL A 83 -21.17 -9.81 8.45
CA VAL A 83 -21.23 -8.57 7.69
C VAL A 83 -22.31 -8.71 6.63
N VAL A 84 -23.32 -7.83 6.65
CA VAL A 84 -24.33 -7.76 5.60
C VAL A 84 -23.93 -6.67 4.62
N VAL A 85 -23.61 -7.06 3.39
CA VAL A 85 -23.31 -6.14 2.30
C VAL A 85 -24.62 -5.64 1.72
N ARG A 86 -24.79 -4.32 1.70
CA ARG A 86 -25.96 -3.65 1.13
C ARG A 86 -25.61 -2.83 -0.10
N MET A 87 -26.45 -2.91 -1.13
CA MET A 87 -26.38 -2.06 -2.31
C MET A 87 -27.74 -1.39 -2.50
N ASN A 88 -27.77 -0.05 -2.57
CA ASN A 88 -29.01 0.73 -2.64
C ASN A 88 -30.02 0.43 -1.50
N GLY A 89 -29.53 0.07 -0.32
CA GLY A 89 -30.37 -0.27 0.84
C GLY A 89 -30.82 -1.72 0.93
N GLU A 90 -30.63 -2.53 -0.10
CA GLU A 90 -30.98 -3.95 -0.14
C GLU A 90 -29.80 -4.85 0.25
N ALA A 91 -30.06 -5.89 1.03
CA ALA A 91 -29.04 -6.88 1.39
C ALA A 91 -28.74 -7.80 0.20
N VAL A 92 -27.50 -7.78 -0.28
CA VAL A 92 -27.07 -8.53 -1.48
C VAL A 92 -26.07 -9.64 -1.17
N ALA A 93 -25.41 -9.61 -0.01
CA ALA A 93 -24.56 -10.71 0.45
C ALA A 93 -24.41 -10.71 1.98
N GLU A 94 -24.18 -11.89 2.55
CA GLU A 94 -23.80 -12.08 3.95
C GLU A 94 -22.45 -12.77 4.04
N VAL A 95 -21.52 -12.19 4.80
CA VAL A 95 -20.16 -12.72 4.96
C VAL A 95 -19.86 -12.93 6.45
N PRO A 96 -19.59 -14.16 6.90
CA PRO A 96 -19.20 -14.41 8.29
C PRO A 96 -17.89 -13.68 8.65
N ILE A 97 -17.87 -12.99 9.79
CA ILE A 97 -16.69 -12.21 10.23
C ILE A 97 -15.48 -13.12 10.47
N ALA A 98 -15.70 -14.35 10.91
CA ALA A 98 -14.64 -15.34 11.10
C ALA A 98 -13.82 -15.57 9.83
N VAL A 99 -14.48 -15.63 8.66
CA VAL A 99 -13.83 -15.82 7.35
C VAL A 99 -12.99 -14.59 6.98
N ILE A 100 -13.51 -13.38 7.24
CA ILE A 100 -12.77 -12.14 6.99
C ILE A 100 -11.50 -12.08 7.86
N LEU A 101 -11.61 -12.45 9.14
CA LEU A 101 -10.47 -12.47 10.07
C LEU A 101 -9.43 -13.52 9.68
N GLU A 102 -9.85 -14.70 9.24
CA GLU A 102 -8.94 -15.76 8.77
C GLU A 102 -8.13 -15.30 7.56
N HIS A 103 -8.80 -14.79 6.52
CA HIS A 103 -8.13 -14.31 5.32
C HIS A 103 -7.22 -13.10 5.59
N THR A 104 -7.66 -12.18 6.47
CA THR A 104 -6.84 -11.01 6.83
C THR A 104 -5.58 -11.44 7.58
N LYS A 105 -5.70 -12.38 8.53
CA LYS A 105 -4.54 -12.95 9.23
C LYS A 105 -3.58 -13.67 8.28
N ALA A 106 -4.11 -14.48 7.37
CA ALA A 106 -3.30 -15.16 6.36
C ALA A 106 -2.56 -14.17 5.45
N ALA A 107 -3.22 -13.08 5.06
CA ALA A 107 -2.60 -12.02 4.26
C ALA A 107 -1.48 -11.29 5.03
N VAL A 108 -1.68 -11.01 6.33
CA VAL A 108 -0.66 -10.41 7.20
C VAL A 108 0.54 -11.35 7.36
N VAL A 109 0.31 -12.63 7.66
CA VAL A 109 1.37 -13.64 7.81
C VAL A 109 2.22 -13.74 6.54
N LYS A 110 1.56 -13.79 5.37
CA LYS A 110 2.24 -13.79 4.07
C LYS A 110 3.06 -12.51 3.81
N ALA A 111 2.56 -11.35 4.23
CA ALA A 111 3.26 -10.07 4.08
C ALA A 111 4.44 -9.92 5.07
N GLU A 112 4.34 -10.49 6.26
CA GLU A 112 5.40 -10.53 7.27
C GLU A 112 6.49 -11.57 6.96
N GLY A 113 6.29 -12.42 5.94
CA GLY A 113 7.25 -13.44 5.52
C GLY A 113 7.39 -14.60 6.50
N ARG A 114 6.31 -14.96 7.21
CA ARG A 114 6.25 -16.07 8.16
C ARG A 114 5.41 -17.23 7.65
#